data_AF-A0A925HK79-F1
#
_entry.id   AF-A0A925HK79-F1
#
_cell.length_a   1.000
_cell.length_b   1.000
_cell.length_c   1.000
_cell.angle_alpha   90.00
_cell.angle_beta   90.00
_cell.angle_gamma   90.00
#
_symmetry.space_group_name_H-M   'P 1'
#
loop_
_entity.id
_entity.type
_entity.pdbx_description
1 polymer ?
#
loop_
_entity_poly.entity_id
_entity_poly.type
_entity_poly.pdbx_seq_one_letter_code
_entity_poly.pdbx_strand_id
1 'polypeptide(L)'
;TGGAGGAGGPAGAGARPATEAGTAAGGAEMQEGDQPPADFGTLLGTMVTQALLYLGGFPDPQTGRAVVSLEHAAFHIDLLMVLKEKTKGNLAPQEANDMDQALHELRQRFVEVSRAVAAMAAKQGAVAGRGGPMGPGGMPEGPDPMGFGNLRMGS
;
A
#
# COMPACT_ATOMS: atom_id res chain seq x y z
N THR A 1 -33.97 53.09 54.56
CA THR A 1 -34.69 51.82 54.36
C THR A 1 -34.35 51.26 52.99
N GLY A 2 -33.84 50.03 52.92
CA GLY A 2 -33.59 49.25 51.69
C GLY A 2 -32.38 49.71 50.86
N GLY A 3 -31.50 48.86 50.34
CA GLY A 3 -31.47 47.40 50.25
C GLY A 3 -30.22 46.97 49.47
N ALA A 4 -29.77 45.74 49.72
CA ALA A 4 -28.52 45.13 49.24
C ALA A 4 -28.60 44.55 47.82
N GLY A 5 -27.42 44.19 47.27
CA GLY A 5 -27.20 43.26 46.16
C GLY A 5 -25.88 43.59 45.45
N GLY A 6 -24.88 42.72 45.28
CA GLY A 6 -24.81 41.27 45.35
C GLY A 6 -24.27 40.71 44.03
N ALA A 7 -22.99 40.30 44.04
CA ALA A 7 -22.31 39.32 43.18
C ALA A 7 -22.24 39.49 41.63
N GLY A 8 -21.01 39.43 41.10
CA GLY A 8 -20.68 39.09 39.71
C GLY A 8 -19.20 38.69 39.63
N GLY A 9 -18.91 37.38 39.56
CA GLY A 9 -17.55 36.82 39.60
C GLY A 9 -16.77 36.96 38.28
N PRO A 10 -15.46 36.63 38.28
CA PRO A 10 -14.63 36.66 37.08
C PRO A 10 -14.89 35.43 36.20
N ALA A 11 -15.37 35.66 34.97
CA ALA A 11 -15.44 34.61 33.95
C ALA A 11 -14.03 34.35 33.41
N GLY A 12 -13.50 33.16 33.71
CA GLY A 12 -12.26 32.66 33.15
C GLY A 12 -12.40 32.40 31.66
N ALA A 13 -11.56 33.05 30.86
CA ALA A 13 -11.23 32.60 29.51
C ALA A 13 -10.04 31.65 29.63
N GLY A 14 -10.35 30.36 29.70
CA GLY A 14 -9.36 29.28 29.72
C GLY A 14 -8.50 29.33 28.45
N ALA A 15 -7.22 29.58 28.65
CA ALA A 15 -6.18 29.28 27.68
C ALA A 15 -6.24 27.79 27.36
N ARG A 16 -6.52 27.45 26.09
CA ARG A 16 -6.33 26.08 25.59
C ARG A 16 -4.84 25.91 25.27
N PRO A 17 -4.16 24.89 25.81
CA PRO A 17 -2.75 24.68 25.56
C PRO A 17 -2.54 24.16 24.13
N ALA A 18 -1.50 24.67 23.49
CA ALA A 18 -0.93 24.09 22.29
C ALA A 18 -0.28 22.76 22.67
N THR A 19 -0.83 21.63 22.20
CA THR A 19 -0.21 20.31 22.37
C THR A 19 0.71 20.06 21.19
N GLU A 20 1.97 20.42 21.41
CA GLU A 20 3.19 19.68 21.08
C GLU A 20 3.10 18.64 19.95
N ALA A 21 3.76 18.99 18.85
CA ALA A 21 4.14 18.10 17.77
C ALA A 21 5.16 17.05 18.25
N GLY A 22 5.03 15.84 17.72
CA GLY A 22 6.12 14.87 17.64
C GLY A 22 5.81 13.53 18.30
N THR A 23 5.15 12.63 17.56
CA THR A 23 5.37 11.19 17.75
C THR A 23 5.66 10.56 16.39
N ALA A 24 6.91 10.13 16.27
CA ALA A 24 7.48 9.43 15.16
C ALA A 24 6.81 8.07 14.91
N ALA A 25 6.95 7.62 13.67
CA ALA A 25 6.71 6.28 13.18
C ALA A 25 6.90 5.18 14.23
N GLY A 26 5.80 4.55 14.62
CA GLY A 26 5.76 3.28 15.32
C GLY A 26 4.48 2.59 14.90
N GLY A 27 4.58 1.36 14.39
CA GLY A 27 3.42 0.50 14.23
C GLY A 27 2.80 0.27 15.61
N ALA A 28 1.81 1.09 15.96
CA ALA A 28 1.07 0.91 17.19
C ALA A 28 0.10 -0.25 16.97
N GLU A 29 0.31 -1.34 17.72
CA GLU A 29 -0.74 -2.31 18.00
C GLU A 29 -1.93 -1.52 18.56
N MET A 30 -2.94 -1.30 17.73
CA MET A 30 -4.13 -0.55 18.11
C MET A 30 -4.89 -1.39 19.14
N GLN A 31 -4.90 -0.93 20.38
CA GLN A 31 -5.70 -1.52 21.44
C GLN A 31 -7.18 -1.39 21.05
N GLU A 32 -7.87 -2.54 20.97
CA GLU A 32 -9.24 -2.66 20.51
C GLU A 32 -10.19 -1.87 21.44
N GLY A 33 -10.43 -0.60 21.11
CA GLY A 33 -11.29 0.29 21.90
C GLY A 33 -11.06 1.80 21.72
N ASP A 34 -9.86 2.24 21.34
CA ASP A 34 -9.55 3.67 21.18
C ASP A 34 -9.15 3.96 19.73
N GLN A 35 -10.15 4.20 18.88
CA GLN A 35 -9.90 4.62 17.50
C GLN A 35 -9.20 5.98 17.54
N PRO A 36 -8.12 6.18 16.76
CA PRO A 36 -7.45 7.47 16.71
C PRO A 36 -8.45 8.57 16.33
N PRO A 37 -8.31 9.79 16.89
CA PRO A 37 -9.21 10.89 16.60
C PRO A 37 -9.30 11.10 15.08
N ALA A 38 -10.53 11.22 14.58
CA ALA A 38 -10.79 11.39 13.15
C ALA A 38 -10.45 12.82 12.71
N ASP A 39 -9.17 13.10 12.51
CA ASP A 39 -8.61 14.36 12.03
C ASP A 39 -7.89 14.20 10.67
N PHE A 40 -7.48 15.34 10.08
CA PHE A 40 -6.82 15.36 8.78
C PHE A 40 -5.47 14.63 8.80
N GLY A 41 -4.72 14.75 9.90
CA GLY A 41 -3.43 14.09 10.08
C GLY A 41 -3.57 12.56 10.09
N THR A 42 -4.59 12.04 10.78
CA THR A 42 -4.91 10.62 10.83
C THR A 42 -5.36 10.09 9.46
N LEU A 43 -6.16 10.87 8.73
CA LEU A 43 -6.54 10.54 7.35
C LEU A 43 -5.32 10.48 6.43
N LEU A 44 -4.45 11.50 6.48
CA LEU A 44 -3.23 11.57 5.69
C LEU A 44 -2.30 10.39 6.03
N GLY A 45 -2.08 10.12 7.32
CA GLY A 45 -1.25 9.01 7.79
C GLY A 45 -1.76 7.64 7.33
N THR A 46 -3.08 7.43 7.33
CA THR A 46 -3.69 6.19 6.83
C THR A 46 -3.43 6.00 5.33
N MET A 47 -3.64 7.06 4.54
CA MET A 47 -3.38 7.05 3.09
C MET A 47 -1.91 6.82 2.75
N VAL A 48 -1.00 7.49 3.47
CA VAL A 48 0.45 7.32 3.33
C VAL A 48 0.85 5.88 3.65
N THR A 49 0.31 5.32 4.73
CA THR A 49 0.58 3.93 5.13
C THR A 49 0.12 2.94 4.04
N GLN A 50 -1.05 3.14 3.44
CA GLN A 50 -1.53 2.31 2.33
C GLN A 50 -0.63 2.41 1.10
N ALA A 51 -0.19 3.62 0.72
CA ALA A 51 0.74 3.79 -0.39
C ALA A 51 2.09 3.10 -0.11
N LEU A 52 2.62 3.24 1.11
CA LEU A 52 3.86 2.58 1.53
C LEU A 52 3.75 1.07 1.56
N LEU A 53 2.60 0.53 1.99
CA LEU A 53 2.33 -0.91 1.98
C LEU A 53 2.51 -1.48 0.56
N TYR A 54 1.89 -0.85 -0.45
CA TYR A 54 2.00 -1.28 -1.84
C TYR A 54 3.35 -0.97 -2.51
N LEU A 55 4.19 -0.13 -1.88
CA LEU A 55 5.58 0.07 -2.28
C LEU A 55 6.53 -0.96 -1.64
N GLY A 56 6.01 -1.92 -0.87
CA GLY A 56 6.82 -2.90 -0.14
C GLY A 56 7.49 -2.33 1.10
N GLY A 57 6.98 -1.21 1.63
CA GLY A 57 7.49 -0.59 2.87
C GLY A 57 7.28 -1.44 4.12
N PHE A 58 6.28 -2.35 4.09
CA PHE A 58 5.97 -3.27 5.17
C PHE A 58 5.51 -4.63 4.61
N PRO A 59 5.82 -5.75 5.29
CA PRO A 59 5.24 -7.05 4.96
C PRO A 59 3.74 -7.04 5.27
N ASP A 60 2.94 -7.66 4.41
CA ASP A 60 1.51 -7.84 4.63
C ASP A 60 1.29 -8.70 5.89
N PRO A 61 0.51 -8.23 6.88
CA PRO A 61 0.31 -8.94 8.14
C PRO A 61 -0.42 -10.29 7.98
N GLN A 62 -1.12 -10.52 6.88
CA GLN A 62 -1.78 -11.79 6.58
C GLN A 62 -0.85 -12.79 5.90
N THR A 63 0.01 -12.32 4.99
CA THR A 63 0.84 -13.22 4.16
C THR A 63 2.31 -13.26 4.56
N GLY A 64 2.77 -12.29 5.36
CA GLY A 64 4.17 -12.10 5.73
C GLY A 64 5.07 -11.67 4.57
N ARG A 65 4.52 -11.41 3.38
CA ARG A 65 5.28 -11.07 2.17
C ARG A 65 5.21 -9.57 1.91
N ALA A 66 6.31 -9.02 1.40
CA ALA A 66 6.31 -7.65 0.89
C ALA A 66 5.37 -7.56 -0.32
N VAL A 67 4.32 -6.74 -0.21
CA VAL A 67 3.39 -6.48 -1.30
C VAL A 67 3.95 -5.33 -2.12
N VAL A 68 4.36 -5.62 -3.35
CA VAL A 68 4.80 -4.58 -4.29
C VAL A 68 3.81 -4.51 -5.45
N SER A 69 2.98 -3.47 -5.45
CA SER A 69 2.05 -3.14 -6.54
C SER A 69 2.19 -1.66 -6.86
N LEU A 70 2.90 -1.37 -7.95
CA LEU A 70 3.06 0.00 -8.44
C LEU A 70 1.71 0.61 -8.84
N GLU A 71 0.78 -0.18 -9.38
CA GLU A 71 -0.55 0.30 -9.77
C GLU A 71 -1.34 0.80 -8.55
N HIS A 72 -1.41 0.00 -7.48
CA HIS A 72 -2.10 0.41 -6.26
C HIS A 72 -1.40 1.57 -5.57
N ALA A 73 -0.06 1.56 -5.52
CA ALA A 73 0.70 2.68 -4.96
C ALA A 73 0.43 3.99 -5.72
N ALA A 74 0.40 3.95 -7.06
CA ALA A 74 0.09 5.11 -7.89
C ALA A 74 -1.33 5.62 -7.62
N PHE A 75 -2.32 4.73 -7.54
CA PHE A 75 -3.70 5.10 -7.22
C PHE A 75 -3.81 5.87 -5.89
N HIS A 76 -3.12 5.42 -4.84
CA HIS A 76 -3.14 6.12 -3.55
C HIS A 76 -2.44 7.49 -3.61
N ILE A 77 -1.34 7.61 -4.37
CA ILE A 77 -0.67 8.90 -4.60
C ILE A 77 -1.58 9.86 -5.38
N ASP A 78 -2.27 9.35 -6.40
CA ASP A 78 -3.22 10.13 -7.21
C ASP A 78 -4.42 10.58 -6.36
N LEU A 79 -4.91 9.72 -5.49
CA LEU A 79 -5.98 10.07 -4.55
C LEU A 79 -5.56 11.20 -3.60
N LEU A 80 -4.32 11.17 -3.08
CA LEU A 80 -3.77 12.26 -2.27
C LEU A 80 -3.64 13.57 -3.07
N MET A 81 -3.29 13.50 -4.37
CA MET A 81 -3.28 14.69 -5.23
C MET A 81 -4.67 15.30 -5.39
N VAL A 82 -5.68 14.47 -5.66
CA VAL A 82 -7.07 14.94 -5.76
C VAL A 82 -7.52 15.53 -4.44
N LEU A 83 -7.17 14.91 -3.31
CA LEU A 83 -7.50 15.43 -1.98
C LEU A 83 -6.89 16.81 -1.78
N LYS A 84 -5.59 16.99 -2.06
CA LYS A 84 -4.89 18.28 -1.99
C LYS A 84 -5.58 19.36 -2.83
N GLU A 85 -6.00 19.03 -4.05
CA GLU A 85 -6.71 19.98 -4.90
C GLU A 85 -8.09 20.36 -4.33
N LYS A 86 -8.83 19.39 -3.79
CA LYS A 86 -10.15 19.60 -3.20
C LYS A 86 -10.12 20.32 -1.86
N THR A 87 -9.05 20.17 -1.09
CA THR A 87 -8.90 20.81 0.23
C THR A 87 -8.11 22.12 0.18
N LYS A 88 -7.65 22.54 -1.01
CA LYS A 88 -6.93 23.81 -1.18
C LYS A 88 -7.73 25.00 -0.63
N GLY A 89 -7.11 25.76 0.27
CA GLY A 89 -7.74 26.91 0.94
C GLY A 89 -8.56 26.57 2.19
N ASN A 90 -8.77 25.28 2.49
CA ASN A 90 -9.42 24.81 3.71
C ASN A 90 -8.44 24.21 4.73
N LEU A 91 -7.16 24.00 4.35
CA LEU A 91 -6.13 23.45 5.23
C LEU A 91 -5.44 24.53 6.06
N ALA A 92 -5.12 24.20 7.31
CA ALA A 92 -4.18 24.98 8.10
C ALA A 92 -2.78 24.94 7.46
N PRO A 93 -1.92 25.95 7.70
CA PRO A 93 -0.58 26.00 7.12
C PRO A 93 0.26 24.75 7.41
N GLN A 94 0.13 24.19 8.61
CA GLN A 94 0.82 22.96 8.99
C GLN A 94 0.32 21.75 8.19
N GLU A 95 -1.00 21.56 8.08
CA GLU A 95 -1.61 20.46 7.34
C GLU A 95 -1.26 20.49 5.84
N ALA A 96 -1.19 21.70 5.27
CA ALA A 96 -0.76 21.88 3.88
C ALA A 96 0.71 21.46 3.69
N ASN A 97 1.58 21.83 4.63
CA ASN A 97 2.99 21.41 4.60
C ASN A 97 3.13 19.89 4.76
N ASP A 98 2.38 19.28 5.68
CA ASP A 98 2.42 17.83 5.91
C ASP A 98 1.95 17.06 4.65
N MET A 99 0.89 17.54 3.99
CA MET A 99 0.40 16.98 2.73
C MET A 99 1.46 17.10 1.62
N ASP A 100 2.14 18.24 1.51
CA ASP A 100 3.18 18.46 0.50
C ASP A 100 4.41 17.59 0.73
N GLN A 101 4.83 17.45 1.99
CA GLN A 101 5.92 16.57 2.37
C GLN A 101 5.58 15.11 2.10
N ALA A 102 4.39 14.65 2.50
CA ALA A 102 3.93 13.28 2.27
C ALA A 102 3.90 12.93 0.77
N LEU A 103 3.36 13.82 -0.08
CA LEU A 103 3.33 13.64 -1.52
C LEU A 103 4.74 13.61 -2.13
N HIS A 104 5.67 14.44 -1.64
CA HIS A 104 7.04 14.45 -2.11
C HIS A 104 7.75 13.12 -1.80
N GLU A 105 7.69 12.68 -0.55
CA GLU A 105 8.33 11.44 -0.09
C GLU A 105 7.76 10.21 -0.82
N LEU A 106 6.44 10.12 -0.96
CA LEU A 106 5.80 9.00 -1.66
C LEU A 106 6.20 8.93 -3.13
N ARG A 107 6.28 10.07 -3.83
CA ARG A 107 6.70 10.12 -5.23
C ARG A 107 8.16 9.71 -5.41
N GLN A 108 9.05 10.13 -4.52
CA GLN A 108 10.45 9.71 -4.55
C GLN A 108 10.56 8.19 -4.39
N ARG A 109 9.91 7.64 -3.35
CA ARG A 109 9.89 6.18 -3.11
C ARG A 109 9.28 5.42 -4.27
N PHE A 110 8.20 5.93 -4.87
CA PHE A 110 7.58 5.33 -6.03
C PHE A 110 8.54 5.22 -7.22
N VAL A 111 9.31 6.27 -7.49
CA VAL A 111 10.32 6.27 -8.57
C VAL A 111 11.45 5.28 -8.26
N GLU A 112 11.90 5.20 -7.02
CA GLU A 112 12.93 4.24 -6.60
C GLU A 112 12.47 2.79 -6.75
N VAL A 113 11.29 2.47 -6.23
CA VAL A 113 10.72 1.12 -6.29
C VAL A 113 10.38 0.73 -7.72
N SER A 114 9.81 1.64 -8.51
CA SER A 114 9.51 1.36 -9.93
C SER A 114 10.76 1.02 -10.75
N ARG A 115 11.87 1.73 -10.51
CA ARG A 115 13.18 1.39 -11.11
C ARG A 115 13.69 0.04 -10.63
N ALA A 116 13.58 -0.26 -9.33
CA ALA A 116 14.01 -1.55 -8.77
C ALA A 116 13.21 -2.73 -9.35
N VAL A 117 11.89 -2.59 -9.46
CA VAL A 117 10.99 -3.59 -10.08
C VAL A 117 11.34 -3.78 -11.55
N ALA A 118 11.55 -2.70 -12.32
CA ALA A 118 11.96 -2.79 -13.72
C ALA A 118 13.31 -3.51 -13.89
N ALA A 119 14.29 -3.22 -13.03
CA ALA A 119 15.59 -3.89 -13.03
C ALA A 119 15.49 -5.39 -12.65
N MET A 120 14.60 -5.75 -11.71
CA MET A 120 14.35 -7.14 -11.35
C MET A 120 13.67 -7.91 -12.48
N ALA A 121 12.68 -7.32 -13.17
CA ALA A 121 12.03 -7.91 -14.33
C ALA A 121 13.04 -8.19 -15.47
N ALA A 122 13.95 -7.24 -15.74
CA ALA A 122 15.01 -7.42 -16.74
C ALA A 122 15.98 -8.56 -16.38
N LYS A 123 16.32 -8.74 -15.10
CA LYS A 123 17.17 -9.84 -14.62
C LYS A 123 16.46 -11.20 -14.67
N GLN A 124 15.16 -11.26 -14.38
CA GLN A 124 14.39 -12.51 -14.43
C GLN A 124 14.12 -12.97 -15.88
N GLY A 125 13.93 -12.04 -16.83
CA GLY A 125 13.84 -12.36 -18.26
C GLY A 125 15.12 -12.95 -18.85
N ALA A 126 16.29 -12.66 -18.27
CA ALA A 126 17.57 -13.21 -18.72
C ALA A 126 17.80 -14.68 -18.27
N VAL A 127 17.11 -15.16 -17.22
CA VAL A 127 17.24 -16.54 -16.72
C VAL A 127 16.39 -17.55 -17.51
N ALA A 128 15.25 -17.11 -18.07
CA ALA A 128 14.39 -17.98 -18.88
C ALA A 128 14.96 -18.28 -20.30
N GLY A 129 15.99 -17.57 -20.74
CA GLY A 129 16.61 -17.72 -22.08
C GLY A 129 17.77 -18.72 -22.17
N ARG A 130 18.08 -19.51 -21.12
CA ARG A 130 19.28 -20.37 -21.07
C ARG A 130 19.02 -21.89 -20.90
N GLY A 131 17.98 -22.44 -21.51
CA GLY A 131 17.83 -23.90 -21.66
C GLY A 131 17.05 -24.26 -22.93
N GLY A 132 17.55 -25.05 -23.88
CA GLY A 132 18.83 -25.74 -24.04
C GLY A 132 19.02 -26.17 -25.51
N PRO A 133 20.15 -26.83 -25.86
CA PRO A 133 20.32 -27.39 -27.20
C PRO A 133 19.41 -28.61 -27.40
N MET A 134 18.58 -28.55 -28.43
CA MET A 134 17.78 -29.66 -28.94
C MET A 134 18.73 -30.72 -29.50
N GLY A 135 18.92 -31.83 -28.77
CA GLY A 135 19.62 -33.01 -29.26
C GLY A 135 18.67 -33.88 -30.09
N PRO A 136 19.10 -34.43 -31.24
CA PRO A 136 18.31 -35.38 -32.00
C PRO A 136 18.62 -36.80 -31.51
N GLY A 137 17.62 -37.54 -31.03
CA GLY A 137 17.81 -38.98 -30.85
C GLY A 137 16.85 -39.67 -29.89
N GLY A 138 16.04 -40.58 -30.45
CA GLY A 138 15.52 -41.75 -29.74
C GLY A 138 14.02 -41.72 -29.42
N MET A 139 13.17 -41.96 -30.43
CA MET A 139 11.84 -42.51 -30.16
C MET A 139 11.99 -44.01 -29.84
N PRO A 140 11.48 -44.53 -28.72
CA PRO A 140 11.22 -45.95 -28.58
C PRO A 140 9.99 -46.33 -29.40
N GLU A 141 10.16 -47.30 -30.30
CA GLU A 141 9.10 -47.93 -31.09
C GLU A 141 7.99 -48.46 -30.16
N GLY A 142 6.76 -48.01 -30.38
CA GLY A 142 5.57 -48.67 -29.87
C GLY A 142 5.27 -49.92 -30.70
N PRO A 143 4.67 -50.97 -30.12
CA PRO A 143 4.35 -52.18 -30.86
C PRO A 143 3.20 -51.91 -31.85
N ASP A 144 3.40 -52.37 -33.09
CA ASP A 144 2.50 -52.19 -34.23
C ASP A 144 1.03 -52.59 -33.94
N PRO A 145 0.05 -51.80 -34.42
CA PRO A 145 -1.31 -52.28 -34.59
C PRO A 145 -1.44 -52.95 -35.96
N MET A 146 -1.74 -54.26 -36.03
CA MET A 146 -2.63 -54.87 -37.04
C MET A 146 -2.59 -56.41 -36.97
N GLY A 147 -3.78 -57.02 -36.88
CA GLY A 147 -3.92 -58.48 -36.96
C GLY A 147 -5.37 -58.94 -36.87
N PHE A 148 -6.24 -58.44 -37.76
CA PHE A 148 -7.56 -59.04 -37.99
C PHE A 148 -7.39 -60.47 -38.53
N GLY A 149 -7.90 -61.47 -37.81
CA GLY A 149 -7.88 -62.88 -38.19
C GLY A 149 -9.29 -63.49 -38.12
N ASN A 150 -9.86 -63.74 -39.29
CA ASN A 150 -11.24 -64.14 -39.56
C ASN A 150 -11.78 -65.37 -38.78
N LEU A 151 -13.03 -65.20 -38.36
CA LEU A 151 -14.03 -66.25 -38.14
C LEU A 151 -14.15 -67.13 -39.40
N ARG A 152 -13.85 -68.43 -39.31
CA ARG A 152 -14.32 -69.43 -40.27
C ARG A 152 -14.90 -70.66 -39.57
N MET A 153 -16.15 -70.89 -39.94
CA MET A 153 -17.10 -71.93 -39.59
C MET A 153 -16.70 -73.34 -40.10
N GLY A 154 -17.19 -74.39 -39.43
CA GLY A 154 -17.31 -75.79 -39.89
C GLY A 154 -16.27 -76.73 -39.29
N SER A 155 -16.59 -77.90 -38.71
CA SER A 155 -17.77 -78.80 -38.82
C SER A 155 -18.00 -79.57 -37.52
#